data_AF-A0A3M1R575-F1
#
_entry.id   AF-A0A3M1R575-F1
#
_cell.length_a   1.000
_cell.length_b   1.000
_cell.length_c   1.000
_cell.angle_alpha   90.00
_cell.angle_beta   90.00
_cell.angle_gamma   90.00
#
_symmetry.space_group_name_H-M   'P 1'
#
loop_
_entity.id
_entity.type
_entity.pdbx_description
1 polymer ?
#
loop_
_entity_poly.entity_id
_entity_poly.type
_entity_poly.pdbx_seq_one_letter_code
_entity_poly.pdbx_strand_id
1 'polypeptide(L)'
;MSSHRWSLHRFVIASLRTDGVRHAAVAAGAAIACAVLVGALIVGDSMRASLRRLAIDQLGKIDSIVMPGRYFRAELADEWTQTDAVSRFFEAATPAVLIDIGIDNAEADPPRRANHVRLVGCRPQFFAAFPQSPQMLPSGRNIVLNEETARLLDVEVGDRVILRLPRVRAIPAESGLGRRTELVRATAVTVVDIVPNEGLGRFRIEPSQTVPRLAFADLEWLADRLEQPGKANTLMLVGRDTEQPAGPDAVAAAAEALSPRPIDYGLRITEDPRGFFQISSDQLILDGRLDAAVRDGLSQHEVSPIFVYLANTIRCGDKEVPYSIVAAMHLDR
;
A
#
# COMPACT_ATOMS: atom_id res chain seq x y z
N MET A 1 44.79 -52.44 53.44
CA MET A 1 43.54 -52.09 52.73
C MET A 1 43.82 -50.91 51.82
N SER A 2 44.28 -51.17 50.60
CA SER A 2 44.55 -50.15 49.58
C SER A 2 43.36 -50.16 48.62
N SER A 3 42.51 -49.14 48.70
CA SER A 3 41.40 -48.93 47.79
C SER A 3 41.96 -48.69 46.39
N HIS A 4 41.87 -49.67 45.49
CA HIS A 4 42.06 -49.43 44.08
C HIS A 4 40.98 -48.46 43.58
N ARG A 5 41.29 -47.16 43.57
CA ARG A 5 40.58 -46.17 42.77
C ARG A 5 40.88 -46.45 41.30
N TRP A 6 40.20 -47.45 40.74
CA TRP A 6 40.09 -47.58 39.30
C TRP A 6 39.39 -46.31 38.81
N SER A 7 40.13 -45.44 38.11
CA SER A 7 39.56 -44.19 37.60
C SER A 7 38.47 -44.53 36.59
N LEU A 8 37.27 -43.98 36.77
CA LEU A 8 36.10 -44.16 35.90
C LEU A 8 36.47 -44.02 34.41
N HIS A 9 37.38 -43.11 34.09
CA HIS A 9 37.93 -42.90 32.75
C HIS A 9 38.56 -44.16 32.13
N ARG A 10 39.25 -44.99 32.92
CA ARG A 10 39.90 -46.21 32.43
C ARG A 10 38.88 -47.30 32.10
N PHE A 11 37.78 -47.37 32.85
CA PHE A 11 36.65 -48.26 32.57
C PHE A 11 35.90 -47.83 31.31
N VAL A 12 35.65 -46.53 31.13
CA VAL A 12 35.02 -45.98 29.92
C VAL A 12 35.88 -46.27 28.68
N ILE A 13 37.20 -46.05 28.74
CA ILE A 13 38.11 -46.32 27.62
C ILE A 13 38.21 -47.83 27.32
N ALA A 14 38.20 -48.69 28.34
CA ALA A 14 38.18 -50.14 28.15
C ALA A 14 36.86 -50.61 27.52
N SER A 15 35.71 -50.10 27.97
CA SER A 15 34.39 -50.38 27.39
C SER A 15 34.31 -49.97 25.92
N LEU A 16 34.85 -48.79 25.57
CA LEU A 16 34.93 -48.31 24.19
C LEU A 16 35.77 -49.23 23.28
N ARG A 17 36.78 -49.92 23.82
CA ARG A 17 37.61 -50.86 23.07
C ARG A 17 36.97 -52.24 22.91
N THR A 18 36.24 -52.74 23.92
CA THR A 18 35.65 -54.09 23.89
C THR A 18 34.36 -54.15 23.06
N ASP A 19 33.52 -53.09 23.09
CA ASP A 19 32.24 -53.00 22.36
C ASP A 19 32.27 -51.93 21.23
N GLY A 20 33.40 -51.79 20.55
CA GLY A 20 33.67 -50.68 19.62
C GLY A 20 32.64 -50.45 18.51
N VAL A 21 32.02 -51.52 18.00
CA VAL A 21 30.97 -51.44 16.95
C VAL A 21 29.72 -50.74 17.46
N ARG A 22 29.30 -51.01 18.70
CA ARG A 22 28.09 -50.42 19.30
C ARG A 22 28.30 -48.93 19.58
N HIS A 23 29.44 -48.57 20.15
CA HIS A 23 29.78 -47.17 20.41
C HIS A 23 29.99 -46.37 19.12
N ALA A 24 30.57 -46.97 18.07
CA ALA A 24 30.70 -46.36 16.76
C ALA A 24 29.32 -46.12 16.10
N ALA A 25 28.38 -47.05 16.22
CA ALA A 25 27.02 -46.87 15.72
C ALA A 25 26.28 -45.72 16.42
N VAL A 26 26.42 -45.60 17.75
CA VAL A 26 25.85 -44.48 18.52
C VAL A 26 26.50 -43.15 18.13
N ALA A 27 27.83 -43.11 17.99
CA ALA A 27 28.54 -41.91 17.56
C ALA A 27 28.16 -41.48 16.14
N ALA A 28 28.04 -42.43 15.21
CA ALA A 28 27.59 -42.17 13.84
C ALA A 28 26.14 -41.65 13.82
N GLY A 29 25.24 -42.25 14.60
CA GLY A 29 23.86 -41.78 14.74
C GLY A 29 23.78 -40.35 15.29
N ALA A 30 24.56 -40.05 16.33
CA ALA A 30 24.65 -38.70 16.89
C ALA A 30 25.24 -37.69 15.88
N ALA A 31 26.27 -38.09 15.13
CA ALA A 31 26.88 -37.25 14.09
C ALA A 31 25.89 -36.94 12.95
N ILE A 32 25.14 -37.95 12.49
CA ILE A 32 24.09 -37.77 11.47
C ILE A 32 22.98 -36.86 11.99
N ALA A 33 22.48 -37.09 13.20
CA ALA A 33 21.45 -36.25 13.80
C ALA A 33 21.91 -34.79 13.93
N CYS A 34 23.15 -34.56 14.38
CA CYS A 34 23.73 -33.23 14.46
C CYS A 34 23.86 -32.58 13.07
N ALA A 35 24.36 -33.31 12.07
CA ALA A 35 24.49 -32.82 10.71
C ALA A 35 23.13 -32.43 10.09
N VAL A 36 22.08 -33.23 10.33
CA VAL A 36 20.72 -32.92 9.88
C VAL A 36 20.17 -31.67 10.57
N LEU A 37 20.35 -31.53 11.89
CA LEU A 37 19.90 -30.36 12.64
C LEU A 37 20.61 -29.07 12.20
N VAL A 38 21.94 -29.13 12.02
CA VAL A 38 22.73 -27.99 11.52
C VAL A 38 22.35 -27.66 10.08
N GLY A 39 22.17 -28.67 9.21
CA GLY A 39 21.73 -28.47 7.84
C GLY A 39 20.36 -27.78 7.75
N ALA A 40 19.39 -28.21 8.56
CA ALA A 40 18.08 -27.59 8.62
C ALA A 40 18.13 -26.13 9.11
N LEU A 41 19.00 -25.83 10.08
CA LEU A 41 19.19 -24.46 10.58
C LEU A 41 19.78 -23.54 9.51
N ILE A 42 20.82 -23.99 8.81
CA ILE A 42 21.48 -23.22 7.74
C ILE A 42 20.51 -22.95 6.58
N VAL A 43 19.74 -23.95 6.16
CA VAL A 43 18.74 -23.78 5.09
C VAL A 43 17.65 -22.80 5.52
N GLY A 44 17.19 -22.89 6.77
CA GLY A 44 16.21 -21.96 7.33
C GLY A 44 16.70 -20.52 7.34
N ASP A 45 17.93 -20.28 7.81
CA ASP A 45 18.55 -18.96 7.85
C ASP A 45 18.79 -18.38 6.44
N SER A 46 19.26 -19.21 5.50
CA SER A 46 19.46 -18.80 4.11
C SER A 46 18.13 -18.41 3.46
N MET A 47 17.07 -19.21 3.62
CA MET A 47 15.76 -18.88 3.07
C MET A 47 15.19 -17.60 3.69
N ARG A 48 15.36 -17.41 5.02
CA ARG A 48 14.92 -16.18 5.70
C ARG A 48 15.68 -14.96 5.17
N ALA A 49 16.99 -15.06 4.99
CA ALA A 49 17.80 -14.00 4.44
C ALA A 49 17.39 -13.67 2.99
N SER A 50 17.14 -14.68 2.15
CA SER A 50 16.66 -14.50 0.78
C SER A 50 15.29 -13.84 0.71
N LEU A 51 14.33 -14.27 1.54
CA LEU A 51 13.00 -13.66 1.59
C LEU A 51 13.05 -12.22 2.11
N ARG A 52 13.87 -11.95 3.13
CA ARG A 52 14.10 -10.58 3.62
C ARG A 52 14.68 -9.71 2.52
N ARG A 53 15.68 -10.19 1.80
CA ARG A 53 16.30 -9.45 0.70
C ARG A 53 15.31 -9.13 -0.41
N LEU A 54 14.53 -10.12 -0.85
CA LEU A 54 13.46 -9.90 -1.84
C LEU A 54 12.44 -8.86 -1.38
N ALA A 55 12.05 -8.89 -0.10
CA ALA A 55 11.09 -7.94 0.47
C ALA A 55 11.64 -6.51 0.57
N ILE A 56 12.95 -6.35 0.79
CA ILE A 56 13.61 -5.04 0.84
C ILE A 56 13.88 -4.51 -0.58
N ASP A 57 14.41 -5.36 -1.46
CA ASP A 57 14.73 -4.99 -2.84
C ASP A 57 13.51 -4.44 -3.58
N GLN A 58 12.31 -5.01 -3.36
CA GLN A 58 11.07 -4.51 -3.98
C GLN A 58 10.62 -3.13 -3.46
N LEU A 59 11.08 -2.68 -2.29
CA LEU A 59 10.70 -1.37 -1.74
C LEU A 59 11.73 -0.28 -2.07
N GLY A 60 12.93 -0.64 -2.51
CA GLY A 60 14.02 0.31 -2.66
C GLY A 60 14.34 0.98 -1.33
N LYS A 61 14.46 2.31 -1.35
CA LYS A 61 14.62 3.15 -0.16
C LYS A 61 13.30 3.46 0.58
N ILE A 62 12.16 2.89 0.19
CA ILE A 62 10.89 3.23 0.84
C ILE A 62 10.77 2.47 2.16
N ASP A 63 10.90 3.19 3.28
CA ASP A 63 10.92 2.62 4.62
C ASP A 63 9.54 2.54 5.26
N SER A 64 8.67 3.50 4.93
CA SER A 64 7.38 3.63 5.59
C SER A 64 6.33 4.16 4.63
N ILE A 65 5.11 3.67 4.78
CA ILE A 65 4.00 3.97 3.89
C ILE A 65 2.76 4.27 4.73
N VAL A 66 2.09 5.37 4.41
CA VAL A 66 0.82 5.79 5.01
C VAL A 66 -0.27 5.67 3.96
N MET A 67 -1.26 4.81 4.24
CA MET A 67 -2.42 4.56 3.37
C MET A 67 -3.70 4.83 4.15
N PRO A 68 -4.22 6.08 4.16
CA PRO A 68 -5.39 6.44 4.95
C PRO A 68 -6.72 5.88 4.38
N GLY A 69 -6.67 5.16 3.25
CA GLY A 69 -7.85 4.61 2.56
C GLY A 69 -8.70 5.66 1.83
N ARG A 70 -8.19 6.88 1.66
CA ARG A 70 -8.86 8.03 1.02
C ARG A 70 -7.86 8.86 0.23
N TYR A 71 -8.37 9.77 -0.60
CA TYR A 71 -7.54 10.75 -1.29
C TYR A 71 -7.31 11.99 -0.40
N PHE A 72 -6.08 12.48 -0.38
CA PHE A 72 -5.62 13.68 0.33
C PHE A 72 -4.76 14.53 -0.61
N ARG A 73 -4.39 15.76 -0.25
CA ARG A 73 -3.59 16.60 -1.16
C ARG A 73 -2.18 16.03 -1.30
N ALA A 74 -1.68 15.97 -2.53
CA ALA A 74 -0.31 15.55 -2.80
C ALA A 74 0.73 16.48 -2.12
N GLU A 75 0.40 17.76 -1.96
CA GLU A 75 1.20 18.78 -1.26
C GLU A 75 1.54 18.41 0.19
N LEU A 76 0.75 17.55 0.85
CA LEU A 76 1.03 17.09 2.20
C LEU A 76 2.40 16.39 2.30
N ALA A 77 2.86 15.77 1.22
CA ALA A 77 4.20 15.19 1.15
C ALA A 77 5.31 16.25 1.24
N ASP A 78 5.10 17.38 0.57
CA ASP A 78 6.05 18.49 0.54
C ASP A 78 6.09 19.18 1.91
N GLU A 79 4.92 19.41 2.52
CA GLU A 79 4.77 19.90 3.90
C GLU A 79 5.47 18.96 4.91
N TRP A 80 5.30 17.64 4.77
CA TRP A 80 5.89 16.65 5.68
C TRP A 80 7.42 16.56 5.55
N THR A 81 7.93 16.63 4.32
CA THR A 81 9.38 16.62 4.04
C THR A 81 10.12 17.75 4.74
N GLN A 82 9.47 18.92 4.88
CA GLN A 82 10.06 20.10 5.51
C GLN A 82 10.13 20.02 7.04
N THR A 83 9.57 18.99 7.67
CA THR A 83 9.61 18.84 9.13
C THR A 83 10.98 18.35 9.61
N ASP A 84 11.40 18.80 10.80
CA ASP A 84 12.68 18.39 11.41
C ASP A 84 12.77 16.88 11.62
N ALA A 85 11.66 16.23 11.99
CA ALA A 85 11.60 14.80 12.19
C ALA A 85 11.91 14.03 10.89
N VAL A 86 11.28 14.42 9.77
CA VAL A 86 11.53 13.79 8.48
C VAL A 86 12.95 14.10 8.01
N SER A 87 13.40 15.35 8.11
CA SER A 87 14.76 15.75 7.71
C SER A 87 15.87 15.04 8.52
N ARG A 88 15.60 14.62 9.76
CA ARG A 88 16.55 13.90 10.60
C ARG A 88 16.70 12.43 10.22
N PHE A 89 15.59 11.74 9.92
CA PHE A 89 15.58 10.28 9.77
C PHE A 89 15.41 9.80 8.33
N PHE A 90 14.80 10.62 7.48
CA PHE A 90 14.41 10.30 6.12
C PHE A 90 15.06 11.27 5.13
N GLU A 91 15.13 10.86 3.86
CA GLU A 91 15.62 11.67 2.74
C GLU A 91 14.51 12.56 2.20
N ALA A 92 13.30 12.01 2.04
CA ALA A 92 12.14 12.73 1.53
C ALA A 92 10.83 12.02 1.87
N ALA A 93 9.70 12.72 1.69
CA ALA A 93 8.38 12.11 1.55
C ALA A 93 7.88 12.28 0.10
N THR A 94 7.24 11.26 -0.46
CA THR A 94 6.70 11.29 -1.83
C THR A 94 5.24 10.83 -1.86
N PRO A 95 4.33 11.57 -2.55
CA PRO A 95 2.95 11.17 -2.71
C PRO A 95 2.79 10.21 -3.91
N ALA A 96 1.83 9.29 -3.82
CA ALA A 96 1.49 8.38 -4.90
C ALA A 96 -0.02 8.10 -4.97
N VAL A 97 -0.48 7.76 -6.16
CA VAL A 97 -1.78 7.11 -6.39
C VAL A 97 -1.54 5.64 -6.68
N LEU A 98 -2.07 4.78 -5.84
CA LEU A 98 -2.03 3.33 -5.99
C LEU A 98 -3.43 2.78 -6.22
N ILE A 99 -3.67 2.21 -7.40
CA ILE A 99 -4.94 1.58 -7.76
C ILE A 99 -4.71 0.31 -8.58
N ASP A 100 -5.66 -0.63 -8.52
CA ASP A 100 -5.66 -1.80 -9.39
C ASP A 100 -6.55 -1.55 -10.62
N ILE A 101 -6.01 -1.81 -11.81
CA ILE A 101 -6.70 -1.60 -13.08
C ILE A 101 -6.55 -2.79 -14.03
N GLY A 102 -7.33 -2.76 -15.11
CA GLY A 102 -7.04 -3.56 -16.30
C GLY A 102 -6.34 -2.72 -17.36
N ILE A 103 -5.51 -3.37 -18.16
CA ILE A 103 -4.88 -2.77 -19.35
C ILE A 103 -5.15 -3.70 -20.54
N ASP A 104 -5.49 -3.12 -21.69
CA ASP A 104 -5.62 -3.86 -22.94
C ASP A 104 -4.56 -3.44 -23.96
N ASN A 105 -4.11 -4.42 -24.73
CA ASN A 105 -3.55 -4.22 -26.04
C ASN A 105 -4.60 -4.66 -27.07
N ALA A 106 -5.34 -3.70 -27.62
CA ALA A 106 -6.38 -3.95 -28.61
C ALA A 106 -5.81 -4.13 -30.04
N GLU A 107 -4.55 -3.76 -30.26
CA GLU A 107 -3.88 -3.84 -31.55
C GLU A 107 -3.21 -5.22 -31.77
N ALA A 108 -3.00 -6.00 -30.70
CA ALA A 108 -2.55 -7.39 -30.80
C ALA A 108 -3.59 -8.30 -31.50
N ASP A 109 -3.08 -9.33 -32.18
CA ASP A 109 -3.89 -10.40 -32.78
C ASP A 109 -3.49 -11.77 -32.18
N PRO A 110 -4.34 -12.39 -31.32
CA PRO A 110 -5.59 -11.86 -30.80
C PRO A 110 -5.39 -10.75 -29.75
N PRO A 111 -6.41 -9.91 -29.49
CA PRO A 111 -6.33 -8.85 -28.48
C PRO A 111 -5.92 -9.39 -27.12
N ARG A 112 -5.00 -8.69 -26.44
CA ARG A 112 -4.47 -9.10 -25.14
C ARG A 112 -4.93 -8.19 -24.03
N ARG A 113 -5.02 -8.75 -22.83
CA ARG A 113 -5.46 -8.03 -21.63
C ARG A 113 -4.73 -8.51 -20.39
N ALA A 114 -4.21 -7.55 -19.63
CA ALA A 114 -3.69 -7.75 -18.30
C ALA A 114 -4.71 -7.21 -17.26
N ASN A 115 -5.20 -8.09 -16.39
CA ASN A 115 -6.02 -7.71 -15.24
C ASN A 115 -5.16 -7.63 -13.97
N HIS A 116 -5.66 -6.92 -12.95
CA HIS A 116 -4.98 -6.72 -11.67
C HIS A 116 -3.57 -6.13 -11.84
N VAL A 117 -3.45 -5.15 -12.73
CA VAL A 117 -2.23 -4.35 -12.87
C VAL A 117 -2.28 -3.27 -11.81
N ARG A 118 -1.26 -3.23 -10.94
CA ARG A 118 -1.10 -2.15 -9.97
C ARG A 118 -0.55 -0.94 -10.74
N LEU A 119 -1.40 0.05 -10.94
CA LEU A 119 -1.00 1.33 -11.51
C LEU A 119 -0.53 2.25 -10.38
N VAL A 120 0.70 2.74 -10.52
CA VAL A 120 1.35 3.67 -9.61
C VAL A 120 1.46 5.03 -10.31
N GLY A 121 0.62 5.99 -9.92
CA GLY A 121 0.82 7.39 -10.26
C GLY A 121 1.84 8.00 -9.31
N CYS A 122 3.00 8.43 -9.80
CA CYS A 122 4.07 8.92 -8.95
C CYS A 122 4.77 10.14 -9.56
N ARG A 123 5.45 10.92 -8.71
CA ARG A 123 6.33 12.00 -9.15
C ARG A 123 7.73 11.46 -9.49
N PRO A 124 8.56 12.19 -10.25
CA PRO A 124 9.94 11.78 -10.57
C PRO A 124 10.78 11.35 -9.35
N GLN A 125 10.58 11.98 -8.19
CA GLN A 125 11.29 11.69 -6.95
C GLN A 125 11.07 10.26 -6.44
N PHE A 126 9.95 9.61 -6.80
CA PHE A 126 9.70 8.21 -6.46
C PHE A 126 10.74 7.28 -7.08
N PHE A 127 11.13 7.51 -8.33
CA PHE A 127 12.09 6.65 -9.02
C PHE A 127 13.50 6.75 -8.42
N ALA A 128 13.85 7.90 -7.82
CA ALA A 128 15.11 8.09 -7.11
C ALA A 128 15.23 7.22 -5.82
N ALA A 129 14.12 6.65 -5.34
CA ALA A 129 14.14 5.69 -4.24
C ALA A 129 14.69 4.32 -4.69
N PHE A 130 14.86 4.07 -5.98
CA PHE A 130 15.33 2.80 -6.52
C PHE A 130 16.71 2.95 -7.17
N PRO A 131 17.60 1.94 -7.06
CA PRO A 131 18.92 1.98 -7.71
C PRO A 131 18.84 2.09 -9.23
N GLN A 132 17.79 1.52 -9.83
CA GLN A 132 17.50 1.56 -11.26
C GLN A 132 16.23 2.35 -11.49
N SER A 133 16.34 3.40 -12.30
CA SER A 133 15.21 4.19 -12.80
C SER A 133 14.96 3.87 -14.28
N PRO A 134 13.73 4.07 -14.78
CA PRO A 134 13.49 3.96 -16.20
C PRO A 134 14.31 5.02 -16.97
N GLN A 135 14.73 4.68 -18.17
CA GLN A 135 15.41 5.57 -19.12
C GLN A 135 14.54 6.77 -19.47
N MET A 136 13.23 6.56 -19.58
CA MET A 136 12.25 7.62 -19.80
C MET A 136 11.17 7.57 -18.71
N LEU A 137 11.07 8.65 -17.93
CA LEU A 137 10.03 8.79 -16.91
C LEU A 137 8.64 8.90 -17.56
N PRO A 138 7.58 8.36 -16.93
CA PRO A 138 6.22 8.59 -17.39
C PRO A 138 5.87 10.07 -17.27
N SER A 139 5.18 10.60 -18.27
CA SER A 139 4.73 11.99 -18.33
C SER A 139 3.47 12.10 -19.19
N GLY A 140 2.43 12.75 -18.67
CA GLY A 140 1.16 12.87 -19.39
C GLY A 140 0.61 11.50 -19.81
N ARG A 141 0.45 11.28 -21.12
CA ARG A 141 -0.08 10.03 -21.69
C ARG A 141 0.97 8.94 -21.93
N ASN A 142 2.12 9.04 -21.29
CA ASN A 142 3.18 8.06 -21.37
C ASN A 142 3.19 7.18 -20.12
N ILE A 143 3.40 5.88 -20.30
CA ILE A 143 3.40 4.89 -19.23
C ILE A 143 4.68 4.06 -19.28
N VAL A 144 5.19 3.70 -18.11
CA VAL A 144 6.27 2.71 -17.98
C VAL A 144 5.65 1.41 -17.47
N LEU A 145 5.99 0.28 -18.08
CA LEU A 145 5.52 -1.04 -17.63
C LEU A 145 6.68 -1.81 -17.00
N ASN A 146 6.40 -2.80 -16.16
CA ASN A 146 7.40 -3.83 -15.91
C ASN A 146 7.32 -4.93 -16.98
N GLU A 147 8.41 -5.69 -17.13
CA GLU A 147 8.53 -6.81 -18.06
C GLU A 147 7.34 -7.79 -17.97
N GLU A 148 6.87 -8.14 -16.76
CA GLU A 148 5.74 -9.06 -16.62
C GLU A 148 4.44 -8.49 -17.22
N THR A 149 4.17 -7.20 -17.06
CA THR A 149 2.99 -6.56 -17.66
C THR A 149 3.14 -6.43 -19.17
N ALA A 150 4.31 -6.04 -19.66
CA ALA A 150 4.60 -5.94 -21.09
C ALA A 150 4.45 -7.30 -21.79
N ARG A 151 4.99 -8.37 -21.19
CA ARG A 151 4.89 -9.75 -21.70
C ARG A 151 3.44 -10.25 -21.80
N LEU A 152 2.59 -9.93 -20.82
CA LEU A 152 1.18 -10.33 -20.83
C LEU A 152 0.36 -9.56 -21.88
N LEU A 153 0.74 -8.32 -22.15
CA LEU A 153 0.12 -7.47 -23.16
C LEU A 153 0.70 -7.67 -24.55
N ASP A 154 1.88 -8.31 -24.66
CA ASP A 154 2.61 -8.51 -25.91
C ASP A 154 2.88 -7.17 -26.59
N VAL A 155 3.55 -6.29 -25.85
CA VAL A 155 3.88 -4.90 -26.24
C VAL A 155 5.36 -4.61 -26.04
N GLU A 156 5.87 -3.73 -26.89
CA GLU A 156 7.20 -3.15 -26.82
C GLU A 156 7.14 -1.64 -26.54
N VAL A 157 8.30 -1.02 -26.34
CA VAL A 157 8.41 0.43 -26.21
C VAL A 157 7.95 1.10 -27.52
N GLY A 158 7.02 2.04 -27.42
CA GLY A 158 6.38 2.74 -28.53
C GLY A 158 4.94 2.31 -28.79
N ASP A 159 4.52 1.14 -28.29
CA ASP A 159 3.17 0.64 -28.49
C ASP A 159 2.13 1.39 -27.68
N ARG A 160 0.87 1.31 -28.14
CA ARG A 160 -0.28 1.91 -27.46
C ARG A 160 -1.07 0.88 -26.68
N VAL A 161 -1.42 1.23 -25.45
CA VAL A 161 -2.27 0.42 -24.59
C VAL A 161 -3.43 1.24 -24.03
N ILE A 162 -4.51 0.56 -23.67
CA ILE A 162 -5.73 1.19 -23.15
C ILE A 162 -5.84 0.89 -21.66
N LEU A 163 -5.74 1.94 -20.83
CA LEU A 163 -5.98 1.86 -19.40
C LEU A 163 -7.47 1.88 -19.10
N ARG A 164 -7.93 0.95 -18.27
CA ARG A 164 -9.30 0.88 -17.76
C ARG A 164 -9.36 1.47 -16.35
N LEU A 165 -9.56 2.78 -16.26
CA LEU A 165 -9.58 3.53 -14.99
C LEU A 165 -10.98 3.57 -14.37
N PRO A 166 -11.13 3.43 -13.05
CA PRO A 166 -12.43 3.56 -12.40
C PRO A 166 -12.98 4.99 -12.51
N ARG A 167 -14.31 5.12 -12.59
CA ARG A 167 -14.99 6.42 -12.56
C ARG A 167 -15.75 6.60 -11.25
N VAL A 168 -15.51 7.71 -10.54
CA VAL A 168 -16.26 8.06 -9.32
C VAL A 168 -17.71 8.39 -9.70
N ARG A 169 -18.69 7.74 -9.05
CA ARG A 169 -20.10 8.16 -9.13
C ARG A 169 -20.37 9.16 -8.02
N ALA A 170 -21.03 10.28 -8.34
CA ALA A 170 -21.59 11.19 -7.35
C ALA A 170 -22.93 10.71 -6.76
N ILE A 171 -23.43 9.52 -7.17
CA ILE A 171 -24.78 9.04 -6.81
C ILE A 171 -24.74 7.51 -6.57
N PRO A 172 -25.16 7.00 -5.39
CA PRO A 172 -25.27 5.58 -5.11
C PRO A 172 -26.12 4.83 -6.14
N ALA A 173 -25.71 3.62 -6.50
CA ALA A 173 -26.39 2.76 -7.49
C ALA A 173 -27.66 2.08 -6.92
N GLU A 174 -28.42 2.75 -6.06
CA GLU A 174 -29.69 2.27 -5.49
C GLU A 174 -30.89 2.60 -6.40
N SER A 175 -30.67 3.18 -7.58
CA SER A 175 -31.68 3.26 -8.63
C SER A 175 -31.76 1.93 -9.37
N GLY A 176 -32.80 1.15 -9.10
CA GLY A 176 -33.11 -0.14 -9.73
C GLY A 176 -33.38 -0.10 -11.25
N LEU A 177 -33.05 0.99 -11.94
CA LEU A 177 -33.21 1.16 -13.39
C LEU A 177 -31.90 1.57 -14.11
N GLY A 178 -30.75 1.55 -13.42
CA GLY A 178 -29.46 1.82 -14.02
C GLY A 178 -28.97 0.66 -14.89
N ARG A 179 -29.03 0.81 -16.22
CA ARG A 179 -28.26 -0.01 -17.18
C ARG A 179 -26.82 -0.21 -16.64
N ARG A 180 -26.26 -1.42 -16.77
CA ARG A 180 -24.85 -1.75 -16.47
C ARG A 180 -23.91 -1.05 -17.47
N THR A 181 -23.91 0.28 -17.50
CA THR A 181 -23.02 1.08 -18.33
C THR A 181 -21.68 1.22 -17.62
N GLU A 182 -20.61 1.04 -18.39
CA GLU A 182 -19.21 0.86 -17.98
C GLU A 182 -18.78 1.78 -16.82
N LEU A 183 -18.44 1.18 -15.68
CA LEU A 183 -17.90 1.85 -14.48
C LEU A 183 -16.44 2.35 -14.67
N VAL A 184 -16.00 2.39 -15.92
CA VAL A 184 -14.60 2.45 -16.28
C VAL A 184 -14.42 3.40 -17.46
N ARG A 185 -13.46 4.31 -17.37
CA ARG A 185 -13.02 5.19 -18.45
C ARG A 185 -11.82 4.54 -19.16
N ALA A 186 -11.97 4.26 -20.45
CA ALA A 186 -10.87 3.84 -21.31
C ALA A 186 -9.97 5.04 -21.67
N THR A 187 -8.67 4.92 -21.43
CA THR A 187 -7.69 5.98 -21.74
C THR A 187 -6.50 5.38 -22.46
N ALA A 188 -6.26 5.80 -23.70
CA ALA A 188 -5.10 5.36 -24.48
C ALA A 188 -3.82 6.08 -24.00
N VAL A 189 -2.75 5.31 -23.83
CA VAL A 189 -1.41 5.76 -23.43
C VAL A 189 -0.35 5.04 -24.26
N THR A 190 0.85 5.61 -24.32
CA THR A 190 2.00 5.04 -25.03
C THR A 190 2.99 4.46 -24.04
N VAL A 191 3.46 3.23 -24.29
CA VAL A 191 4.55 2.61 -23.52
C VAL A 191 5.86 3.31 -23.88
N VAL A 192 6.49 3.95 -22.90
CA VAL A 192 7.73 4.71 -23.12
C VAL A 192 8.98 4.01 -22.58
N ASP A 193 8.79 3.07 -21.68
CA ASP A 193 9.88 2.24 -21.16
C ASP A 193 9.33 0.95 -20.53
N ILE A 194 10.18 -0.07 -20.45
CA ILE A 194 9.88 -1.34 -19.80
C ILE A 194 10.99 -1.65 -18.80
N VAL A 195 10.66 -1.68 -17.50
CA VAL A 195 11.63 -1.94 -16.43
C VAL A 195 11.76 -3.43 -16.12
N PRO A 196 12.96 -3.91 -15.74
CA PRO A 196 13.20 -5.32 -15.43
C PRO A 196 12.38 -5.78 -14.24
N ASN A 197 12.06 -7.08 -14.14
CA ASN A 197 11.36 -7.69 -13.00
C ASN A 197 12.23 -7.82 -11.72
N GLU A 198 12.98 -6.77 -11.41
CA GLU A 198 13.87 -6.60 -10.26
C GLU A 198 13.70 -5.18 -9.69
N GLY A 199 13.99 -4.98 -8.39
CA GLY A 199 13.86 -3.67 -7.74
C GLY A 199 12.51 -2.99 -8.00
N LEU A 200 12.53 -1.86 -8.71
CA LEU A 200 11.36 -1.08 -9.12
C LEU A 200 10.30 -1.93 -9.83
N GLY A 201 10.68 -2.84 -10.74
CA GLY A 201 9.72 -3.69 -11.47
C GLY A 201 9.11 -4.81 -10.63
N ARG A 202 9.49 -4.92 -9.35
CA ARG A 202 8.82 -5.73 -8.34
C ARG A 202 8.13 -4.92 -7.25
N PHE A 203 8.07 -3.59 -7.38
CA PHE A 203 7.49 -2.71 -6.37
C PHE A 203 6.15 -3.22 -5.83
N ARG A 204 6.10 -3.45 -4.52
CA ARG A 204 4.91 -3.91 -3.82
C ARG A 204 5.00 -3.63 -2.33
N ILE A 205 3.86 -3.24 -1.76
CA ILE A 205 3.72 -2.95 -0.34
C ILE A 205 3.61 -4.25 0.47
N GLU A 206 2.83 -5.23 -0.02
CA GLU A 206 2.72 -6.53 0.62
C GLU A 206 3.82 -7.49 0.14
N PRO A 207 4.43 -8.27 1.05
CA PRO A 207 5.43 -9.26 0.66
C PRO A 207 4.79 -10.37 -0.18
N SER A 208 5.41 -10.71 -1.32
CA SER A 208 4.94 -11.78 -2.19
C SER A 208 6.08 -12.38 -3.01
N GLN A 209 5.98 -13.67 -3.32
CA GLN A 209 6.96 -14.37 -4.16
C GLN A 209 6.63 -14.26 -5.66
N THR A 210 5.40 -13.90 -6.03
CA THR A 210 4.99 -13.74 -7.43
C THR A 210 5.43 -12.39 -7.96
N VAL A 211 5.93 -12.34 -9.20
CA VAL A 211 6.22 -11.08 -9.88
C VAL A 211 4.92 -10.30 -10.07
N PRO A 212 4.82 -9.05 -9.56
CA PRO A 212 3.62 -8.25 -9.71
C PRO A 212 3.46 -7.75 -11.15
N ARG A 213 2.24 -7.32 -11.49
CA ARG A 213 1.97 -6.62 -12.75
C ARG A 213 1.95 -5.12 -12.43
N LEU A 214 2.95 -4.39 -12.90
CA LEU A 214 3.13 -2.98 -12.58
C LEU A 214 3.04 -2.11 -13.82
N ALA A 215 2.45 -0.94 -13.62
CA ALA A 215 2.52 0.16 -14.55
C ALA A 215 2.73 1.46 -13.76
N PHE A 216 3.54 2.37 -14.30
CA PHE A 216 3.85 3.66 -13.68
C PHE A 216 3.41 4.78 -14.61
N ALA A 217 2.67 5.74 -14.05
CA ALA A 217 2.17 6.91 -14.74
C ALA A 217 2.55 8.18 -13.98
N ASP A 218 2.44 9.32 -14.65
CA ASP A 218 2.55 10.62 -14.01
C ASP A 218 1.43 10.83 -12.99
N LEU A 219 1.79 11.30 -11.79
CA LEU A 219 0.85 11.50 -10.68
C LEU A 219 -0.24 12.51 -11.05
N GLU A 220 0.13 13.68 -11.58
CA GLU A 220 -0.81 14.77 -11.86
C GLU A 220 -1.80 14.35 -12.94
N TRP A 221 -1.30 13.78 -14.03
CA TRP A 221 -2.12 13.26 -15.11
C TRP A 221 -3.08 12.16 -14.63
N LEU A 222 -2.61 11.20 -13.83
CA LEU A 222 -3.45 10.12 -13.34
C LEU A 222 -4.53 10.66 -12.39
N ALA A 223 -4.16 11.55 -11.47
CA ALA A 223 -5.07 12.19 -10.53
C ALA A 223 -6.19 12.95 -11.27
N ASP A 224 -5.86 13.68 -12.33
CA ASP A 224 -6.83 14.35 -13.20
C ASP A 224 -7.77 13.37 -13.90
N ARG A 225 -7.22 12.26 -14.44
CA ARG A 225 -8.03 11.22 -15.11
C ARG A 225 -9.02 10.55 -14.15
N LEU A 226 -8.68 10.48 -12.86
CA LEU A 226 -9.50 9.96 -11.77
C LEU A 226 -10.45 11.01 -11.16
N GLU A 227 -10.50 12.23 -11.70
CA GLU A 227 -11.32 13.33 -11.17
C GLU A 227 -10.92 13.72 -9.72
N GLN A 228 -9.64 13.57 -9.39
CA GLN A 228 -9.03 13.93 -8.10
C GLN A 228 -7.78 14.80 -8.28
N PRO A 229 -7.86 15.94 -9.01
CA PRO A 229 -6.70 16.78 -9.32
C PRO A 229 -5.94 17.20 -8.05
N GLY A 230 -4.60 17.15 -8.11
CA GLY A 230 -3.73 17.53 -7.00
C GLY A 230 -3.79 16.61 -5.78
N LYS A 231 -4.42 15.43 -5.89
CA LYS A 231 -4.54 14.47 -4.78
C LYS A 231 -3.76 13.18 -5.00
N ALA A 232 -3.44 12.53 -3.88
CA ALA A 232 -2.81 11.23 -3.77
C ALA A 232 -3.59 10.36 -2.77
N ASN A 233 -3.38 9.04 -2.77
CA ASN A 233 -4.01 8.14 -1.78
C ASN A 233 -2.97 7.35 -0.95
N THR A 234 -1.69 7.59 -1.20
CA THR A 234 -0.58 6.97 -0.47
C THR A 234 0.55 7.95 -0.31
N LEU A 235 1.17 7.95 0.86
CA LEU A 235 2.33 8.77 1.20
C LEU A 235 3.47 7.84 1.59
N MET A 236 4.65 8.05 1.05
CA MET A 236 5.80 7.18 1.25
C MET A 236 6.97 7.98 1.81
N LEU A 237 7.61 7.47 2.85
CA LEU A 237 8.86 8.01 3.38
C LEU A 237 10.04 7.26 2.77
N VAL A 238 10.95 8.02 2.19
CA VAL A 238 12.19 7.53 1.61
C VAL A 238 13.26 7.57 2.68
N GLY A 239 13.75 6.41 3.10
CA GLY A 239 14.87 6.22 4.00
C GLY A 239 16.18 6.72 3.44
N ARG A 240 17.14 6.99 4.32
CA ARG A 240 18.50 7.42 3.96
C ARG A 240 19.43 6.26 3.61
N ASP A 241 19.16 5.09 4.18
CA ASP A 241 19.96 3.87 4.03
C ASP A 241 19.03 2.68 3.79
N THR A 242 19.23 1.97 2.68
CA THR A 242 18.44 0.78 2.32
C THR A 242 18.73 -0.43 3.21
N GLU A 243 19.92 -0.51 3.81
CA GLU A 243 20.32 -1.65 4.65
C GLU A 243 19.85 -1.48 6.10
N GLN A 244 19.70 -0.22 6.54
CA GLN A 244 19.28 0.16 7.89
C GLN A 244 18.02 1.05 7.81
N PRO A 245 16.83 0.44 7.60
CA PRO A 245 15.59 1.18 7.57
C PRO A 245 15.35 1.90 8.90
N ALA A 246 14.65 3.03 8.84
CA ALA A 246 14.31 3.82 10.01
C ALA A 246 13.60 2.97 11.09
N GLY A 247 14.08 3.06 12.32
CA GLY A 247 13.50 2.33 13.45
C GLY A 247 12.12 2.86 13.88
N PRO A 248 11.40 2.13 14.74
CA PRO A 248 10.05 2.50 15.19
C PRO A 248 9.96 3.92 15.76
N ASP A 249 10.97 4.37 16.51
CA ASP A 249 11.01 5.71 17.11
C ASP A 249 11.08 6.82 16.05
N ALA A 250 11.80 6.58 14.95
CA ALA A 250 11.89 7.52 13.84
C ALA A 250 10.56 7.62 13.08
N VAL A 251 9.88 6.48 12.90
CA VAL A 251 8.54 6.43 12.30
C VAL A 251 7.51 7.13 13.18
N ALA A 252 7.56 6.92 14.50
CA ALA A 252 6.69 7.60 15.45
C ALA A 252 6.91 9.11 15.44
N ALA A 253 8.17 9.56 15.47
CA ALA A 253 8.50 10.99 15.39
C ALA A 253 8.03 11.61 14.06
N ALA A 254 8.17 10.91 12.94
CA ALA A 254 7.64 11.36 11.66
C ALA A 254 6.10 11.43 11.68
N ALA A 255 5.43 10.44 12.26
CA ALA A 255 3.97 10.43 12.36
C ALA A 255 3.44 11.57 13.24
N GLU A 256 4.10 11.89 14.36
CA GLU A 256 3.77 13.04 15.21
C GLU A 256 3.99 14.38 14.51
N ALA A 257 4.99 14.46 13.62
CA ALA A 257 5.25 15.65 12.82
C ALA A 257 4.28 15.85 11.65
N LEU A 258 3.48 14.83 11.30
CA LEU A 258 2.50 14.94 10.23
C LEU A 258 1.35 15.86 10.66
N SER A 259 1.12 16.93 9.90
CA SER A 259 0.09 17.94 10.21
C SER A 259 -0.93 18.10 9.07
N PRO A 260 -1.84 17.14 8.87
CA PRO A 260 -2.85 17.22 7.81
C PRO A 260 -3.93 18.25 8.16
N ARG A 261 -4.46 18.94 7.16
CA ARG A 261 -5.61 19.86 7.35
C ARG A 261 -6.93 19.05 7.24
N PRO A 262 -8.08 19.60 7.68
CA PRO A 262 -9.37 18.89 7.58
C PRO A 262 -9.70 18.35 6.17
N ILE A 263 -9.31 19.06 5.12
CA ILE A 263 -9.53 18.64 3.73
C ILE A 263 -8.79 17.34 3.36
N ASP A 264 -7.68 17.01 4.02
CA ASP A 264 -6.94 15.74 3.82
C ASP A 264 -7.68 14.54 4.42
N TYR A 265 -8.54 14.80 5.39
CA TYR A 265 -9.49 13.83 5.94
C TYR A 265 -10.80 13.75 5.14
N GLY A 266 -10.94 14.56 4.08
CA GLY A 266 -12.18 14.68 3.32
C GLY A 266 -13.23 15.58 3.99
N LEU A 267 -12.84 16.36 5.01
CA LEU A 267 -13.73 17.30 5.68
C LEU A 267 -13.79 18.64 4.94
N ARG A 268 -15.00 19.19 4.84
CA ARG A 268 -15.27 20.56 4.37
C ARG A 268 -15.94 21.33 5.48
N ILE A 269 -15.42 22.51 5.75
CA ILE A 269 -15.95 23.45 6.73
C ILE A 269 -16.43 24.67 5.95
N THR A 270 -17.71 24.98 6.05
CA THR A 270 -18.32 26.13 5.38
C THR A 270 -19.09 26.96 6.38
N GLU A 271 -18.90 28.28 6.35
CA GLU A 271 -19.70 29.22 7.13
C GLU A 271 -21.02 29.50 6.41
N ASP A 272 -22.14 29.35 7.12
CA ASP A 272 -23.46 29.70 6.63
C ASP A 272 -23.76 31.18 6.94
N PRO A 273 -24.44 31.93 6.05
CA PRO A 273 -24.82 33.32 6.29
C PRO A 273 -25.61 33.58 7.58
N ARG A 274 -26.24 32.55 8.16
CA ARG A 274 -26.95 32.61 9.44
C ARG A 274 -26.02 32.53 10.67
N GLY A 275 -24.71 32.44 10.47
CA GLY A 275 -23.70 32.51 11.53
C GLY A 275 -23.33 31.16 12.17
N PHE A 276 -23.60 30.04 11.51
CA PHE A 276 -23.15 28.72 11.97
C PHE A 276 -22.14 28.11 11.00
N PHE A 277 -21.31 27.20 11.50
CA PHE A 277 -20.37 26.43 10.69
C PHE A 277 -20.97 25.06 10.36
N GLN A 278 -20.97 24.71 9.09
CA GLN A 278 -21.32 23.37 8.62
C GLN A 278 -20.04 22.59 8.37
N ILE A 279 -19.89 21.45 9.06
CA ILE A 279 -18.82 20.48 8.84
C ILE A 279 -19.42 19.29 8.11
N SER A 280 -18.90 18.99 6.92
CA SER A 280 -19.36 17.90 6.07
C SER A 280 -18.20 17.03 5.62
N SER A 281 -18.47 15.79 5.24
CA SER A 281 -17.49 14.87 4.66
C SER A 281 -17.79 14.62 3.19
N ASP A 282 -16.76 14.32 2.40
CA ASP A 282 -16.90 13.76 1.06
C ASP A 282 -17.38 12.29 1.06
N GLN A 283 -17.40 11.63 2.24
CA GLN A 283 -17.97 10.31 2.44
C GLN A 283 -19.43 10.41 2.91
N LEU A 284 -20.24 9.41 2.54
CA LEU A 284 -21.65 9.31 2.95
C LEU A 284 -21.83 9.25 4.47
N ILE A 285 -20.84 8.70 5.18
CA ILE A 285 -20.85 8.49 6.62
C ILE A 285 -19.55 9.05 7.17
N LEU A 286 -19.65 9.90 8.19
CA LEU A 286 -18.52 10.32 9.00
C LEU A 286 -18.06 9.13 9.87
N ASP A 287 -16.79 8.75 9.74
CA ASP A 287 -16.18 7.73 10.60
C ASP A 287 -16.30 8.13 12.08
N GLY A 288 -16.58 7.17 12.97
CA GLY A 288 -16.80 7.44 14.39
C GLY A 288 -15.60 8.06 15.10
N ARG A 289 -14.36 7.78 14.66
CA ARG A 289 -13.17 8.43 15.22
C ARG A 289 -13.10 9.89 14.81
N LEU A 290 -13.51 10.20 13.57
CA LEU A 290 -13.54 11.56 13.06
C LEU A 290 -14.64 12.38 13.73
N ASP A 291 -15.85 11.82 13.90
CA ASP A 291 -16.93 12.47 14.66
C ASP A 291 -16.49 12.78 16.10
N ALA A 292 -15.88 11.81 16.78
CA ALA A 292 -15.37 12.01 18.14
C ALA A 292 -14.29 13.11 18.19
N ALA A 293 -13.35 13.12 17.26
CA ALA A 293 -12.30 14.14 17.19
C ALA A 293 -12.86 15.54 16.91
N VAL A 294 -13.86 15.65 16.02
CA VAL A 294 -14.54 16.92 15.73
C VAL A 294 -15.27 17.43 16.97
N ARG A 295 -16.00 16.56 17.69
CA ARG A 295 -16.71 16.93 18.92
C ARG A 295 -15.75 17.36 20.04
N ASP A 296 -14.65 16.64 20.22
CA ASP A 296 -13.65 16.96 21.23
C ASP A 296 -12.97 18.32 20.94
N GLY A 297 -12.54 18.51 19.69
CA GLY A 297 -11.94 19.77 19.23
C GLY A 297 -12.90 20.97 19.26
N LEU A 298 -14.21 20.72 19.22
CA LEU A 298 -15.27 21.74 19.31
C LEU A 298 -16.03 21.69 20.63
N SER A 299 -15.45 21.12 21.69
CA SER A 299 -16.10 20.98 23.01
C SER A 299 -16.62 22.28 23.64
N GLN A 300 -16.11 23.43 23.18
CA GLN A 300 -16.56 24.77 23.59
C GLN A 300 -17.74 25.31 22.76
N HIS A 301 -18.18 24.58 21.75
CA HIS A 301 -19.25 24.97 20.83
C HIS A 301 -20.39 23.95 20.90
N GLU A 302 -21.61 24.40 20.58
CA GLU A 302 -22.74 23.51 20.40
C GLU A 302 -22.61 22.77 19.06
N VAL A 303 -22.56 21.44 19.11
CA VAL A 303 -22.40 20.59 17.92
C VAL A 303 -23.66 19.74 17.73
N SER A 304 -24.54 20.17 16.82
CA SER A 304 -25.75 19.43 16.46
C SER A 304 -25.47 18.46 15.29
N PRO A 305 -25.50 17.13 15.49
CA PRO A 305 -25.36 16.19 14.40
C PRO A 305 -26.57 16.23 13.46
N ILE A 306 -26.30 16.24 12.17
CA ILE A 306 -27.31 16.13 11.11
C ILE A 306 -27.01 14.90 10.28
N PHE A 307 -27.97 13.98 10.21
CA PHE A 307 -27.89 12.79 9.37
C PHE A 307 -28.79 12.96 8.15
N VAL A 308 -28.20 12.95 6.96
CA VAL A 308 -28.94 13.02 5.70
C VAL A 308 -29.01 11.62 5.09
N TYR A 309 -30.21 11.12 4.84
CA TYR A 309 -30.43 9.82 4.23
C TYR A 309 -31.57 9.85 3.22
N LEU A 310 -31.60 8.84 2.34
CA LEU A 310 -32.69 8.64 1.39
C LEU A 310 -33.76 7.76 2.03
N ALA A 311 -34.95 8.32 2.27
CA ALA A 311 -36.13 7.55 2.59
C ALA A 311 -36.71 7.00 1.29
N ASN A 312 -36.69 5.67 1.13
CA ASN A 312 -37.28 5.01 -0.05
C ASN A 312 -38.77 5.31 -0.19
N THR A 313 -39.48 5.41 0.94
CA THR A 313 -40.92 5.68 0.98
C THR A 313 -41.29 6.42 2.27
N ILE A 314 -42.04 7.51 2.15
CA ILE A 314 -42.72 8.17 3.28
C ILE A 314 -44.23 7.99 3.09
N ARG A 315 -44.91 7.41 4.08
CA ARG A 315 -46.35 7.12 4.03
C ARG A 315 -47.11 7.77 5.18
N CYS A 316 -48.26 8.38 4.87
CA CYS A 316 -49.19 8.91 5.85
C CYS A 316 -50.63 8.53 5.46
N GLY A 317 -51.22 7.57 6.17
CA GLY A 317 -52.48 6.93 5.77
C GLY A 317 -52.35 6.29 4.39
N ASP A 318 -53.27 6.63 3.49
CA ASP A 318 -53.30 6.13 2.09
C ASP A 318 -52.39 6.92 1.13
N LYS A 319 -51.67 7.96 1.61
CA LYS A 319 -50.79 8.79 0.79
C LYS A 319 -49.34 8.36 0.92
N GLU A 320 -48.64 8.32 -0.20
CA GLU A 320 -47.25 7.90 -0.29
C GLU A 320 -46.41 8.87 -1.13
N VAL A 321 -45.19 9.15 -0.66
CA VAL A 321 -44.15 9.86 -1.42
C VAL A 321 -42.92 8.95 -1.51
N PRO A 322 -42.55 8.46 -2.71
CA PRO A 322 -41.34 7.67 -2.89
C PRO A 322 -40.10 8.57 -2.94
N TYR A 323 -38.93 8.00 -2.60
CA TYR A 323 -37.59 8.58 -2.77
C TYR A 323 -37.47 10.04 -2.31
N SER A 324 -37.40 10.24 -0.99
CA SER A 324 -37.25 11.56 -0.38
C SER A 324 -35.93 11.67 0.38
N ILE A 325 -35.23 12.79 0.22
CA ILE A 325 -34.06 13.10 1.07
C ILE A 325 -34.59 13.63 2.40
N VAL A 326 -34.21 12.97 3.49
CA VAL A 326 -34.62 13.33 4.86
C VAL A 326 -33.37 13.70 5.65
N ALA A 327 -33.43 14.83 6.35
CA ALA A 327 -32.43 15.22 7.33
C ALA A 327 -32.98 14.93 8.73
N ALA A 328 -32.36 14.01 9.45
CA ALA A 328 -32.60 13.85 10.88
C ALA A 328 -31.66 14.79 11.64
N MET A 329 -32.24 15.58 12.53
CA MET A 329 -31.52 16.43 13.47
C MET A 329 -32.00 16.11 14.87
N HIS A 330 -31.07 16.10 15.83
CA HIS A 330 -31.47 16.04 17.23
C HIS A 330 -32.14 17.37 17.58
N LEU A 331 -33.43 17.32 17.91
CA LEU A 331 -34.14 18.48 18.46
C LEU A 331 -33.81 18.52 19.95
N ASP A 332 -32.70 19.14 20.29
CA ASP A 332 -32.47 19.54 21.68
C ASP A 332 -33.52 20.59 22.04
N ARG A 333 -34.38 20.22 22.99
CA ARG A 333 -35.27 21.12 23.72
C ARG A 333 -34.60 21.56 25.00
#